data_AF-A0A8H3GRV6-F1
#
_entry.id   AF-A0A8H3GRV6-F1
#
_cell.length_a   1.000
_cell.length_b   1.000
_cell.length_c   1.000
_cell.angle_alpha   90.00
_cell.angle_beta   90.00
_cell.angle_gamma   90.00
#
_symmetry.space_group_name_H-M   'P 1'
#
loop_
_entity.id
_entity.type
_entity.pdbx_description
1 polymer ?
#
loop_
_entity_poly.entity_id
_entity_poly.type
_entity_poly.pdbx_seq_one_letter_code
_entity_poly.pdbx_strand_id
1 'polypeptide(L)'
;MGQKAQESISTDSEIEQLIVIMREASNAIDPMEHVKTVQEIQDIMKVGEANWRAETEKAKAEARAAAEAHHSARIASLRPPNVPSEEQQARVISSLDEAQFRVIKSINDAEGVLSSRQNERVRARGELGAWEAKDVDEDVASGLDTNALRIRLSKELGFEPVVDRNTGKITKMIVRNDDNTDMDVVELAGLSEFEIANQLWEKATTVDQPTS
;
A
#
# COMPACT_ATOMS: atom_id res chain seq x y z
N MET A 1 -68.32 -130.05 -5.22
CA MET A 1 -68.37 -128.59 -5.01
C MET A 1 -67.77 -128.36 -3.64
N GLY A 2 -66.57 -127.84 -3.44
CA GLY A 2 -65.78 -126.89 -4.22
C GLY A 2 -65.35 -125.80 -3.24
N GLN A 3 -64.03 -125.61 -3.09
CA GLN A 3 -63.40 -124.47 -2.42
C GLN A 3 -63.60 -124.35 -0.89
N LYS A 4 -62.65 -124.86 -0.11
CA LYS A 4 -62.36 -124.33 1.25
C LYS A 4 -60.95 -124.61 1.79
N ALA A 5 -60.02 -125.11 0.96
CA ALA A 5 -58.68 -125.52 1.40
C ALA A 5 -57.53 -124.68 0.81
N GLN A 6 -57.81 -123.56 0.13
CA GLN A 6 -56.80 -122.84 -0.66
C GLN A 6 -56.59 -121.36 -0.28
N GLU A 7 -57.37 -120.81 0.67
CA GLU A 7 -57.19 -119.43 1.15
C GLU A 7 -56.19 -119.29 2.31
N SER A 8 -55.95 -120.34 3.11
CA SER A 8 -55.04 -120.25 4.28
C SER A 8 -53.55 -120.38 3.95
N ILE A 9 -53.19 -120.96 2.79
CA ILE A 9 -51.77 -121.12 2.37
C ILE A 9 -51.24 -119.83 1.72
N SER A 10 -52.12 -118.99 1.15
CA SER A 10 -51.76 -117.69 0.57
C SER A 10 -51.33 -116.69 1.63
N THR A 11 -52.04 -116.65 2.76
CA THR A 11 -51.78 -115.71 3.84
C THR A 11 -50.46 -115.97 4.55
N ASP A 12 -50.06 -117.23 4.73
CA ASP A 12 -48.78 -117.58 5.38
C ASP A 12 -47.57 -117.24 4.49
N SER A 13 -47.69 -117.48 3.17
CA SER A 13 -46.67 -117.08 2.18
C SER A 13 -46.53 -115.57 2.07
N GLU A 14 -47.65 -114.84 2.11
CA GLU A 14 -47.67 -113.37 2.14
C GLU A 14 -47.04 -112.81 3.43
N ILE A 15 -47.27 -113.46 4.57
CA ILE A 15 -46.64 -113.11 5.86
C ILE A 15 -45.14 -113.39 5.83
N GLU A 16 -44.68 -114.52 5.28
CA GLU A 16 -43.26 -114.81 5.11
C GLU A 16 -42.57 -113.81 4.16
N GLN A 17 -43.21 -113.47 3.05
CA GLN A 17 -42.71 -112.43 2.14
C GLN A 17 -42.65 -111.06 2.83
N LEU A 18 -43.65 -110.71 3.64
CA LEU A 18 -43.66 -109.48 4.41
C LEU A 18 -42.54 -109.44 5.46
N ILE A 19 -42.24 -110.57 6.12
CA ILE A 19 -41.12 -110.68 7.07
C ILE A 19 -39.77 -110.51 6.36
N VAL A 20 -39.62 -111.10 5.17
CA VAL A 20 -38.42 -110.93 4.35
C VAL A 20 -38.25 -109.47 3.94
N ILE A 21 -39.31 -108.83 3.44
CA ILE A 21 -39.31 -107.41 3.07
C ILE A 21 -39.02 -106.52 4.28
N MET A 22 -39.61 -106.79 5.45
CA MET A 22 -39.34 -106.02 6.68
C MET A 22 -37.90 -106.20 7.15
N ARG A 23 -37.33 -107.40 7.04
CA ARG A 23 -35.93 -107.67 7.40
C ARG A 23 -34.97 -107.03 6.40
N GLU A 24 -35.30 -107.04 5.11
CA GLU A 24 -34.53 -106.40 4.05
C GLU A 24 -34.57 -104.87 4.19
N ALA A 25 -35.75 -104.30 4.47
CA ALA A 25 -35.92 -102.89 4.80
C ALA A 25 -35.18 -102.51 6.10
N SER A 26 -35.20 -103.37 7.12
CA SER A 26 -34.47 -103.14 8.39
C SER A 26 -32.95 -103.22 8.21
N ASN A 27 -32.45 -104.01 7.26
CA ASN A 27 -31.02 -104.08 6.96
C ASN A 27 -30.57 -102.96 6.00
N ALA A 28 -31.47 -102.45 5.17
CA ALA A 28 -31.21 -101.31 4.29
C ALA A 28 -31.17 -99.97 5.04
N ILE A 29 -31.88 -99.88 6.18
CA ILE A 29 -31.84 -98.72 7.06
C ILE A 29 -30.73 -98.94 8.09
N ASP A 30 -29.55 -98.37 7.85
CA ASP A 30 -28.48 -98.30 8.85
C ASP A 30 -28.64 -97.01 9.68
N PRO A 31 -29.10 -97.09 10.95
CA PRO A 31 -29.27 -95.91 11.80
C PRO A 31 -27.94 -95.21 12.09
N MET A 32 -26.81 -95.91 12.05
CA MET A 32 -25.49 -95.33 12.34
C MET A 32 -25.02 -94.40 11.22
N GLU A 33 -25.25 -94.75 9.96
CA GLU A 33 -24.96 -93.86 8.82
C GLU A 33 -25.81 -92.59 8.89
N HIS A 34 -27.11 -92.72 9.22
CA HIS A 34 -27.98 -91.54 9.39
C HIS A 34 -27.52 -90.63 10.53
N VAL A 35 -27.05 -91.18 11.65
CA VAL A 35 -26.49 -90.39 12.77
C VAL A 35 -25.21 -89.65 12.33
N LYS A 36 -24.32 -90.29 11.56
CA LYS A 36 -23.13 -89.63 11.02
C LYS A 36 -23.51 -88.48 10.09
N THR A 37 -24.48 -88.69 9.19
CA THR A 37 -24.96 -87.63 8.29
C THR A 37 -25.51 -86.44 9.07
N VAL A 38 -26.29 -86.69 10.14
CA VAL A 38 -26.81 -85.61 11.00
C VAL A 38 -25.67 -84.86 11.71
N GLN A 39 -24.62 -85.56 12.14
CA GLN A 39 -23.47 -84.94 12.78
C GLN A 39 -22.64 -84.10 11.81
N GLU A 40 -22.44 -84.58 10.58
CA GLU A 40 -21.82 -83.79 9.51
C GLU A 40 -22.64 -82.53 9.18
N ILE A 41 -23.97 -82.66 9.09
CA ILE A 41 -24.87 -81.51 8.90
C ILE A 41 -24.73 -80.52 10.06
N GLN A 42 -24.70 -80.99 11.31
CA GLN A 42 -24.51 -80.12 12.48
C GLN A 42 -23.16 -79.38 12.43
N ASP A 43 -22.09 -80.05 12.02
CA ASP A 43 -20.77 -79.43 11.94
C ASP A 43 -20.69 -78.41 10.79
N ILE A 44 -21.32 -78.71 9.64
CA ILE A 44 -21.50 -77.74 8.54
C ILE A 44 -22.30 -76.53 9.03
N MET A 45 -23.39 -76.75 9.79
CA MET A 45 -24.21 -75.67 10.33
C MET A 45 -23.44 -74.81 11.34
N LYS A 46 -22.63 -75.42 12.22
CA LYS A 46 -21.77 -74.68 13.17
C LYS A 46 -20.75 -73.82 12.45
N VAL A 47 -20.08 -74.36 11.43
CA VAL A 47 -19.11 -73.62 10.61
C VAL A 47 -19.82 -72.50 9.84
N GLY A 48 -21.01 -72.77 9.29
CA GLY A 48 -21.83 -71.77 8.60
C GLY A 48 -22.25 -70.62 9.51
N GLU A 49 -22.69 -70.94 10.73
CA GLU A 49 -23.08 -69.93 11.74
C GLU A 49 -21.87 -69.10 12.19
N ALA A 50 -20.71 -69.73 12.40
CA ALA A 50 -19.48 -69.03 12.73
C ALA A 50 -19.05 -68.07 11.61
N ASN A 51 -19.10 -68.53 10.36
CA ASN A 51 -18.79 -67.71 9.19
C ASN A 51 -19.79 -66.56 9.01
N TRP A 52 -21.09 -66.82 9.19
CA TRP A 52 -22.11 -65.79 9.10
C TRP A 52 -21.96 -64.74 10.20
N ARG A 53 -21.64 -65.16 11.44
CA ARG A 53 -21.30 -64.22 12.52
C ARG A 53 -20.06 -63.39 12.20
N ALA A 54 -19.00 -64.02 11.68
CA ALA A 54 -17.79 -63.30 11.29
C ALA A 54 -18.05 -62.27 10.19
N GLU A 55 -18.81 -62.64 9.16
CA GLU A 55 -19.13 -61.74 8.05
C GLU A 55 -20.07 -60.61 8.49
N THR A 56 -21.06 -60.89 9.34
CA THR A 56 -21.96 -59.85 9.86
C THR A 56 -21.24 -58.88 10.80
N GLU A 57 -20.31 -59.35 11.63
CA GLU A 57 -19.48 -58.48 12.45
C GLU A 57 -18.49 -57.66 11.62
N LYS A 58 -17.90 -58.26 10.57
CA LYS A 58 -17.05 -57.53 9.61
C LYS A 58 -17.84 -56.43 8.90
N ALA A 59 -19.02 -56.75 8.37
CA ALA A 59 -19.88 -55.78 7.70
C ALA A 59 -20.32 -54.64 8.65
N LYS A 60 -20.63 -54.96 9.92
CA LYS A 60 -20.93 -53.93 10.93
C LYS A 60 -19.71 -53.05 11.23
N ALA A 61 -18.52 -53.63 11.34
CA ALA A 61 -17.28 -52.89 11.58
C ALA A 61 -16.97 -51.95 10.40
N GLU A 62 -17.10 -52.43 9.17
CA GLU A 62 -16.95 -51.63 7.95
C GLU A 62 -17.98 -50.50 7.88
N ALA A 63 -19.25 -50.78 8.18
CA ALA A 63 -20.29 -49.76 8.22
C ALA A 63 -20.03 -48.66 9.27
N ARG A 64 -19.52 -49.03 10.45
CA ARG A 64 -19.12 -48.07 11.49
C ARG A 64 -17.93 -47.23 11.04
N ALA A 65 -16.88 -47.85 10.50
CA ALA A 65 -15.72 -47.15 9.99
C ALA A 65 -16.09 -46.17 8.87
N ALA A 66 -16.96 -46.57 7.95
CA ALA A 66 -17.47 -45.70 6.90
C ALA A 66 -18.31 -44.53 7.46
N ALA A 67 -19.13 -44.77 8.49
CA ALA A 67 -19.91 -43.72 9.14
C ALA A 67 -19.02 -42.69 9.87
N GLU A 68 -17.96 -43.15 10.55
CA GLU A 68 -16.97 -42.28 11.21
C GLU A 68 -16.15 -41.47 10.20
N ALA A 69 -15.71 -42.11 9.10
CA ALA A 69 -15.03 -41.44 7.99
C ALA A 69 -15.93 -40.38 7.34
N HIS A 70 -17.21 -40.68 7.13
CA HIS A 70 -18.16 -39.70 6.61
C HIS A 70 -18.42 -38.56 7.60
N HIS A 71 -18.53 -38.86 8.90
CA HIS A 71 -18.74 -37.84 9.92
C HIS A 71 -17.54 -36.89 10.02
N SER A 72 -16.32 -37.42 10.01
CA SER A 72 -15.09 -36.63 10.01
C SER A 72 -14.93 -35.82 8.72
N ALA A 73 -15.19 -36.40 7.55
CA ALA A 73 -15.22 -35.68 6.29
C ALA A 73 -16.27 -34.55 6.27
N ARG A 74 -17.45 -34.79 6.85
CA ARG A 74 -18.49 -33.76 7.00
C ARG A 74 -18.02 -32.62 7.90
N ILE A 75 -17.39 -32.92 9.05
CA ILE A 75 -16.82 -31.89 9.93
C ILE A 75 -15.71 -31.12 9.22
N ALA A 76 -14.84 -31.80 8.48
CA ALA A 76 -13.74 -31.18 7.73
C ALA A 76 -14.22 -30.33 6.54
N SER A 77 -15.35 -30.68 5.93
CA SER A 77 -15.99 -29.93 4.84
C SER A 77 -16.72 -28.67 5.34
N LEU A 78 -17.13 -28.65 6.61
CA LEU A 78 -17.69 -27.46 7.23
C LEU A 78 -16.57 -26.44 7.48
N ARG A 79 -16.86 -25.17 7.17
CA ARG A 79 -15.94 -24.05 7.46
C ARG A 79 -15.60 -24.09 8.97
N PRO A 80 -14.31 -24.05 9.35
CA PRO A 80 -13.94 -24.02 10.76
C PRO A 80 -14.53 -22.77 11.43
N PRO A 81 -14.98 -22.87 12.70
CA PRO A 81 -15.64 -21.77 13.39
C PRO A 81 -14.72 -20.57 13.66
N ASN A 82 -13.41 -20.74 13.47
CA ASN A 82 -12.40 -19.71 13.66
C ASN A 82 -12.11 -18.88 12.39
N VAL A 83 -12.77 -19.21 11.27
CA VAL A 83 -12.64 -18.46 10.01
C VAL A 83 -13.81 -17.49 9.90
N PRO A 84 -13.58 -16.21 9.54
CA PRO A 84 -14.65 -15.23 9.36
C PRO A 84 -15.74 -15.74 8.43
N SER A 85 -16.98 -15.29 8.67
CA SER A 85 -18.07 -15.58 7.72
C SER A 85 -17.74 -14.97 6.35
N GLU A 86 -18.36 -15.47 5.28
CA GLU A 86 -18.12 -14.97 3.93
C GLU A 86 -18.44 -13.48 3.82
N GLU A 87 -19.52 -13.04 4.46
CA GLU A 87 -19.89 -11.63 4.57
C GLU A 87 -18.86 -10.82 5.35
N GLN A 88 -18.31 -11.35 6.45
CA GLN A 88 -17.24 -10.68 7.19
C GLN A 88 -15.97 -10.58 6.37
N GLN A 89 -15.60 -11.64 5.65
CA GLN A 89 -14.44 -11.63 4.76
C GLN A 89 -14.61 -10.64 3.62
N ALA A 90 -15.79 -10.60 2.98
CA ALA A 90 -16.10 -9.63 1.92
C ALA A 90 -16.03 -8.19 2.44
N ARG A 91 -16.56 -7.92 3.64
CA ARG A 91 -16.46 -6.60 4.29
C ARG A 91 -15.01 -6.23 4.59
N VAL A 92 -14.20 -7.17 5.09
CA VAL A 92 -12.78 -6.94 5.37
C VAL A 92 -12.04 -6.62 4.07
N ILE A 93 -12.25 -7.39 3.01
CA ILE A 93 -11.63 -7.16 1.70
C ILE A 93 -12.01 -5.77 1.16
N SER A 94 -13.31 -5.45 1.15
CA SER A 94 -13.79 -4.13 0.71
C SER A 94 -13.18 -2.98 1.52
N SER A 95 -13.05 -3.16 2.84
CA SER A 95 -12.43 -2.14 3.70
C SER A 95 -10.92 -1.99 3.43
N LEU A 96 -10.25 -3.09 3.06
CA LEU A 96 -8.84 -3.10 2.71
C LEU A 96 -8.61 -2.39 1.38
N ASP A 97 -9.47 -2.65 0.39
CA ASP A 97 -9.43 -2.01 -0.93
C ASP A 97 -9.64 -0.50 -0.82
N GLU A 98 -10.61 -0.06 0.00
CA GLU A 98 -10.81 1.36 0.30
C GLU A 98 -9.58 1.99 0.98
N ALA A 99 -8.96 1.27 1.92
CA ALA A 99 -7.75 1.73 2.58
C ALA A 99 -6.58 1.84 1.58
N GLN A 100 -6.42 0.87 0.70
CA GLN A 100 -5.40 0.88 -0.34
C GLN A 100 -5.60 2.08 -1.29
N PHE A 101 -6.84 2.32 -1.73
CA PHE A 101 -7.15 3.47 -2.58
C PHE A 101 -6.83 4.80 -1.88
N ARG A 102 -7.18 4.95 -0.59
CA ARG A 102 -6.84 6.13 0.20
C ARG A 102 -5.34 6.36 0.30
N VAL A 103 -4.55 5.30 0.52
CA VAL A 103 -3.09 5.40 0.59
C VAL A 103 -2.52 5.83 -0.76
N ILE A 104 -2.94 5.21 -1.86
CA ILE A 104 -2.47 5.56 -3.21
C ILE A 104 -2.80 7.02 -3.53
N LYS A 105 -4.02 7.48 -3.20
CA LYS A 105 -4.39 8.89 -3.37
C LYS A 105 -3.50 9.81 -2.54
N SER A 106 -3.28 9.49 -1.27
CA SER A 106 -2.42 10.28 -0.39
C SER A 106 -0.98 10.35 -0.90
N ILE A 107 -0.46 9.27 -1.51
CA ILE A 107 0.87 9.25 -2.12
C ILE A 107 0.89 10.23 -3.30
N ASN A 108 -0.09 10.13 -4.20
CA ASN A 108 -0.16 11.00 -5.38
C ASN A 108 -0.29 12.49 -5.00
N ASP A 109 -1.14 12.79 -4.01
CA ASP A 109 -1.28 14.15 -3.49
C ASP A 109 0.05 14.67 -2.90
N ALA A 110 0.78 13.83 -2.15
CA ALA A 110 2.09 14.18 -1.60
C ALA A 110 3.17 14.35 -2.68
N GLU A 111 3.19 13.49 -3.70
CA GLU A 111 4.08 13.61 -4.86
C GLU A 111 3.81 14.89 -5.65
N GLY A 112 2.54 15.28 -5.82
CA GLY A 112 2.15 16.54 -6.45
C GLY A 112 2.70 17.75 -5.69
N VAL A 113 2.55 17.77 -4.36
CA VAL A 113 3.10 18.83 -3.51
C VAL A 113 4.64 18.85 -3.59
N LEU A 114 5.29 17.69 -3.53
CA LEU A 114 6.74 17.57 -3.63
C LEU A 114 7.25 18.13 -4.97
N SER A 115 6.61 17.78 -6.08
CA SER A 115 6.94 18.28 -7.42
C SER A 115 6.81 19.80 -7.49
N SER A 116 5.72 20.37 -6.95
CA SER A 116 5.54 21.83 -6.89
C SER A 116 6.64 22.51 -6.09
N ARG A 117 6.97 21.99 -4.90
CA ARG A 117 8.03 22.53 -4.04
C ARG A 117 9.41 22.42 -4.68
N GLN A 118 9.67 21.33 -5.38
CA GLN A 118 10.93 21.15 -6.10
C GLN A 118 11.05 22.15 -7.25
N ASN A 119 9.97 22.42 -7.97
CA ASN A 119 9.94 23.46 -9.01
C ASN A 119 10.14 24.86 -8.43
N GLU A 120 9.49 25.21 -7.31
CA GLU A 120 9.74 26.47 -6.60
C GLU A 120 11.21 26.61 -6.20
N ARG A 121 11.81 25.55 -5.67
CA ARG A 121 13.22 25.55 -5.28
C ARG A 121 14.15 25.75 -6.48
N VAL A 122 13.85 25.14 -7.62
CA VAL A 122 14.62 25.33 -8.86
C VAL A 122 14.50 26.78 -9.33
N ARG A 123 13.30 27.36 -9.32
CA ARG A 123 13.09 28.78 -9.67
C ARG A 123 13.85 29.72 -8.75
N ALA A 124 13.71 29.56 -7.44
CA ALA A 124 14.40 30.38 -6.44
C ALA A 124 15.92 30.29 -6.56
N ARG A 125 16.46 29.10 -6.88
CA ARG A 125 17.90 28.95 -7.16
C ARG A 125 18.33 29.63 -8.46
N GLY A 126 17.50 29.58 -9.50
CA GLY A 126 17.77 30.29 -10.75
C GLY A 126 17.77 31.81 -10.54
N GLU A 127 16.79 32.33 -9.80
CA GLU A 127 16.73 33.74 -9.42
C GLU A 127 17.94 34.15 -8.57
N LEU A 128 18.31 33.35 -7.57
CA LEU A 128 19.51 33.61 -6.75
C LEU A 128 20.77 33.67 -7.62
N GLY A 129 20.97 32.71 -8.53
CA GLY A 129 22.12 32.72 -9.43
C GLY A 129 22.12 33.93 -10.37
N ALA A 130 20.94 34.41 -10.79
CA ALA A 130 20.82 35.63 -11.59
C ALA A 130 21.18 36.89 -10.77
N TRP A 131 20.82 36.94 -9.49
CA TRP A 131 21.22 38.02 -8.58
C TRP A 131 22.71 37.99 -8.25
N GLU A 132 23.28 36.80 -8.02
CA GLU A 132 24.71 36.62 -7.76
C GLU A 132 25.57 36.98 -8.98
N ALA A 133 25.07 36.74 -10.19
CA ALA A 133 25.74 37.11 -11.43
C ALA A 133 25.62 38.61 -11.78
N LYS A 134 24.75 39.35 -11.07
CA LYS A 134 24.52 40.76 -11.34
C LYS A 134 25.59 41.60 -10.65
N ASP A 135 26.48 42.19 -11.43
CA ASP A 135 27.46 43.15 -10.94
C ASP A 135 26.80 44.53 -10.78
N VAL A 136 26.55 44.92 -9.53
CA VAL A 136 25.91 46.20 -9.19
C VAL A 136 26.82 47.38 -9.52
N ASP A 137 28.14 47.20 -9.45
CA ASP A 137 29.08 48.29 -9.69
C ASP A 137 29.14 48.64 -11.18
N GLU A 138 29.05 47.64 -12.06
CA GLU A 138 28.97 47.85 -13.52
C GLU A 138 27.63 48.47 -13.94
N ASP A 139 26.51 48.02 -13.38
CA ASP A 139 25.17 48.56 -13.67
C ASP A 139 25.03 50.02 -13.20
N VAL A 140 25.57 50.35 -12.02
CA VAL A 140 25.55 51.73 -11.51
C VAL A 140 26.54 52.60 -12.29
N ALA A 141 27.74 52.11 -12.63
CA ALA A 141 28.70 52.89 -13.41
C ALA A 141 28.21 53.18 -14.85
N SER A 142 27.43 52.26 -15.44
CA SER A 142 26.90 52.42 -16.80
C SER A 142 25.61 53.25 -16.86
N GLY A 143 24.77 53.20 -15.82
CA GLY A 143 23.49 53.93 -15.78
C GLY A 143 23.54 55.32 -15.16
N LEU A 144 24.57 55.62 -14.36
CA LEU A 144 24.65 56.84 -13.56
C LEU A 144 25.69 57.80 -14.17
N ASP A 145 25.24 58.91 -14.77
CA ASP A 145 26.16 59.96 -15.21
C ASP A 145 26.77 60.65 -13.98
N THR A 146 27.97 60.19 -13.60
CA THR A 146 28.73 60.70 -12.45
C THR A 146 28.96 62.20 -12.52
N ASN A 147 29.03 62.79 -13.73
CA ASN A 147 29.18 64.23 -13.88
C ASN A 147 27.87 64.96 -13.57
N ALA A 148 26.74 64.47 -14.07
CA ALA A 148 25.43 65.04 -13.76
C ALA A 148 25.15 65.02 -12.25
N LEU A 149 25.53 63.95 -11.55
CA LEU A 149 25.42 63.88 -10.09
C LEU A 149 26.36 64.83 -9.36
N ARG A 150 27.62 64.93 -9.78
CA ARG A 150 28.56 65.90 -9.20
C ARG A 150 28.07 67.33 -9.40
N ILE A 151 27.53 67.66 -10.57
CA ILE A 151 26.94 68.97 -10.86
C ILE A 151 25.72 69.22 -9.97
N ARG A 152 24.82 68.23 -9.83
CA ARG A 152 23.64 68.34 -8.97
C ARG A 152 24.03 68.52 -7.50
N LEU A 153 24.98 67.72 -7.00
CA LEU A 153 25.47 67.82 -5.63
C LEU A 153 26.13 69.18 -5.38
N SER A 154 26.94 69.66 -6.33
CA SER A 154 27.58 70.99 -6.23
C SER A 154 26.53 72.11 -6.18
N LYS A 155 25.45 71.98 -6.96
CA LYS A 155 24.33 72.93 -6.94
C LYS A 155 23.52 72.87 -5.65
N GLU A 156 23.28 71.68 -5.11
CA GLU A 156 22.60 71.48 -3.83
C GLU A 156 23.44 72.01 -2.65
N LEU A 157 24.77 71.94 -2.75
CA LEU A 157 25.72 72.59 -1.84
C LEU A 157 25.82 74.11 -2.01
N GLY A 158 25.02 74.71 -2.90
CA GLY A 158 24.98 76.17 -3.10
C GLY A 158 25.99 76.72 -4.08
N PHE A 159 26.81 75.88 -4.73
CA PHE A 159 27.76 76.31 -5.77
C PHE A 159 27.11 76.29 -7.15
N GLU A 160 26.80 77.47 -7.70
CA GLU A 160 26.16 77.62 -9.00
C GLU A 160 27.14 78.28 -10.00
N PRO A 161 27.67 77.54 -10.99
CA PRO A 161 28.59 78.11 -11.97
C PRO A 161 27.84 79.00 -12.97
N VAL A 162 28.33 80.22 -13.16
CA VAL A 162 27.81 81.15 -14.16
C VAL A 162 28.66 81.07 -15.42
N VAL A 163 28.08 80.50 -16.46
CA VAL A 163 28.69 80.41 -17.78
C VAL A 163 28.48 81.71 -18.53
N ASP A 164 29.57 82.32 -19.02
CA ASP A 164 29.49 83.48 -19.88
C ASP A 164 28.95 83.08 -21.27
N ARG A 165 27.90 83.77 -21.73
CA ARG A 165 27.18 83.47 -22.97
C ARG A 165 28.04 83.64 -24.23
N ASN A 166 29.10 84.44 -24.16
CA ASN A 166 29.93 84.75 -25.33
C ASN A 166 31.10 83.78 -25.52
N THR A 167 31.63 83.20 -24.44
CA THR A 167 32.84 82.36 -24.45
C THR A 167 32.59 80.93 -24.05
N GLY A 168 31.42 80.60 -23.48
CA GLY A 168 31.08 79.25 -23.01
C GLY A 168 31.95 78.76 -21.86
N LYS A 169 32.75 79.65 -21.25
CA LYS A 169 33.61 79.35 -20.10
C LYS A 169 32.94 79.79 -18.81
N ILE A 170 33.26 79.10 -17.72
CA ILE A 170 32.81 79.46 -16.38
C ILE A 170 33.68 80.61 -15.91
N THR A 171 33.10 81.81 -15.85
CA THR A 171 33.86 83.03 -15.50
C THR A 171 33.63 83.42 -14.03
N LYS A 172 32.47 83.09 -13.47
CA LYS A 172 32.08 83.40 -12.10
C LYS A 172 31.37 82.21 -11.46
N MET A 173 31.46 82.10 -10.15
CA MET A 173 30.67 81.16 -9.37
C MET A 173 29.83 81.91 -8.35
N ILE A 174 28.55 81.58 -8.27
CA ILE A 174 27.66 82.05 -7.21
C ILE A 174 27.73 81.02 -6.09
N VAL A 175 27.99 81.50 -4.88
CA VAL A 175 28.01 80.69 -3.65
C VAL A 175 26.82 81.13 -2.81
N ARG A 176 25.94 80.19 -2.49
CA ARG A 176 24.87 80.38 -1.50
C ARG A 176 25.37 79.87 -0.16
N ASN A 177 25.18 80.69 0.87
CA ASN A 177 25.51 80.31 2.23
C ASN A 177 24.55 79.24 2.77
N ASP A 178 24.95 78.48 3.79
CA ASP A 178 24.18 77.36 4.36
C ASP A 178 22.77 77.78 4.84
N ASP A 179 22.63 79.03 5.31
CA ASP A 179 21.35 79.60 5.75
C ASP A 179 20.49 80.17 4.59
N ASN A 180 21.00 80.10 3.36
CA ASN A 180 20.34 80.54 2.11
C ASN A 180 19.86 82.01 2.13
N THR A 181 20.44 82.83 3.01
CA THR A 181 20.12 84.25 3.20
C THR A 181 20.98 85.16 2.32
N ASP A 182 22.25 84.80 2.12
CA ASP A 182 23.22 85.59 1.36
C ASP A 182 23.75 84.83 0.13
N MET A 183 23.87 85.55 -0.99
CA MET A 183 24.44 85.06 -2.24
C MET A 183 25.68 85.89 -2.59
N ASP A 184 26.84 85.25 -2.60
CA ASP A 184 28.10 85.87 -2.95
C ASP A 184 28.56 85.43 -4.35
N VAL A 185 29.21 86.34 -5.07
CA VAL A 185 29.75 86.07 -6.41
C VAL A 185 31.26 86.10 -6.35
N VAL A 186 31.89 84.97 -6.65
CA VAL A 186 33.35 84.81 -6.73
C VAL A 186 33.77 84.80 -8.20
N GLU A 187 34.69 85.69 -8.57
CA GLU A 187 35.26 85.74 -9.92
C GLU A 187 36.41 84.74 -10.03
N LEU A 188 36.35 83.85 -11.03
CA LEU A 188 37.34 82.77 -11.20
C LEU A 188 38.53 83.19 -12.08
N ALA A 189 38.55 84.45 -12.55
CA ALA A 189 39.54 84.95 -13.49
C ALA A 189 40.79 85.47 -12.78
N GLY A 190 41.94 84.81 -13.01
CA GLY A 190 43.26 85.32 -12.63
C GLY A 190 43.78 84.92 -11.25
N LEU A 191 43.05 84.08 -10.50
CA LEU A 191 43.47 83.54 -9.21
C LEU A 191 44.00 82.10 -9.34
N SER A 192 44.87 81.67 -8.41
CA SER A 192 45.31 80.27 -8.36
C SER A 192 44.18 79.36 -7.86
N GLU A 193 44.19 78.09 -8.27
CA GLU A 193 43.15 77.10 -7.88
C GLU A 193 42.98 77.00 -6.36
N PHE A 194 44.07 77.16 -5.60
CA PHE A 194 44.08 77.14 -4.15
C PHE A 194 43.37 78.37 -3.54
N GLU A 195 43.65 79.56 -4.08
CA GLU A 195 43.02 80.80 -3.62
C GLU A 195 41.52 80.82 -3.94
N ILE A 196 41.15 80.32 -5.11
CA ILE A 196 39.75 80.15 -5.52
C ILE A 196 39.04 79.20 -4.55
N ALA A 197 39.61 78.03 -4.28
CA ALA A 197 38.99 77.05 -3.37
C ALA A 197 38.79 77.63 -1.96
N ASN A 198 39.78 78.33 -1.41
CA ASN A 198 39.66 78.95 -0.10
C ASN A 198 38.58 80.04 -0.07
N GLN A 199 38.51 80.91 -1.07
CA GLN A 199 37.46 81.93 -1.15
C GLN A 199 36.06 81.32 -1.25
N LEU A 200 35.90 80.25 -2.02
CA LEU A 200 34.61 79.57 -2.15
C LEU A 200 34.16 78.94 -0.84
N TRP A 201 35.06 78.27 -0.12
CA TRP A 201 34.73 77.66 1.17
C TRP A 201 34.53 78.69 2.28
N GLU A 202 35.29 79.79 2.29
CA GLU A 202 35.10 80.90 3.24
C GLU A 202 33.73 81.56 3.06
N LYS A 203 33.26 81.67 1.81
CA LYS A 203 31.96 82.28 1.48
C LYS A 203 30.79 81.32 1.66
N ALA A 204 31.03 80.02 1.54
CA ALA A 204 30.03 78.98 1.78
C ALA A 204 29.78 78.73 3.27
N THR A 205 30.78 78.98 4.13
CA THR A 205 30.67 78.75 5.57
C THR A 205 30.33 80.04 6.30
N THR A 206 29.23 80.06 7.04
CA THR A 206 29.00 81.09 8.07
C THR A 206 30.07 80.96 9.14
N VAL A 207 31.12 81.78 9.09
CA VAL A 207 31.90 82.06 10.29
C VAL A 207 30.97 82.86 11.20
N ASP A 208 30.36 82.19 12.17
CA ASP A 208 29.75 82.81 13.35
C ASP A 208 30.81 83.75 13.94
N GLN A 209 30.77 85.03 13.58
CA GLN A 209 31.58 86.03 14.26
C GLN A 209 31.03 86.10 15.68
N PRO A 210 31.83 85.78 16.72
CA PRO A 210 31.39 85.96 18.09
C PRO A 210 31.19 87.45 18.30
N THR A 211 29.92 87.85 18.38
CA THR A 211 29.53 89.20 18.77
C THR A 211 30.10 89.47 20.16
N SER A 212 31.02 90.45 20.23
CA SER A 212 31.53 91.02 21.49
C SER A 212 30.53 92.02 22.07
#